data_AF-A0A820HRX9-F1
#
_entry.id   AF-A0A820HRX9-F1
#
_cell.length_a   1.000
_cell.length_b   1.000
_cell.length_c   1.000
_cell.angle_alpha   90.00
_cell.angle_beta   90.00
_cell.angle_gamma   90.00
#
_symmetry.space_group_name_H-M   'P 1'
#
loop_
_entity.id
_entity.type
_entity.pdbx_description
1 polymer ?
#
loop_
_entity_poly.entity_id
_entity_poly.type
_entity_poly.pdbx_seq_one_letter_code
_entity_poly.pdbx_strand_id
1 'polypeptide(L)'
;MNADVNIESVTLTITGSFEGVQAHLVTILVTFPLSNQHDFVCTIEHTQNDSLTCNLIIPKQPVQGIISINIKSYRELSMGDTDIFGSVNFPEKFNIYIPKAILKPDYGPAIGGTKIQIENLDFNLYSTVKIYLDKQECQISKYDYSTNEVECINQACMNDKERLELNIQVNNHQWQLEKTYFQCRANPIIFDWYPKKSIISGGMKLIVSGQNLDVVQKPMMKFISNSSIFEFIT
;
A
#
# COMPACT_ATOMS: atom_id res chain seq x y z
N MET A 1 6.87 -11.35 29.35
CA MET A 1 7.09 -11.93 28.01
C MET A 1 5.72 -12.10 27.39
N ASN A 2 5.22 -11.30 26.46
CA ASN A 2 5.85 -10.44 25.46
C ASN A 2 5.22 -9.04 25.48
N ALA A 3 6.07 -8.01 25.40
CA ALA A 3 5.64 -6.66 25.14
C ALA A 3 5.75 -6.44 23.63
N ASP A 4 4.64 -6.58 22.90
CA ASP A 4 4.54 -6.11 21.52
C ASP A 4 4.41 -4.58 21.55
N VAL A 5 5.56 -3.91 21.62
CA VAL A 5 5.67 -2.45 21.49
C VAL A 5 5.96 -2.15 20.02
N ASN A 6 4.94 -2.24 19.17
CA ASN A 6 4.93 -1.49 17.91
C ASN A 6 4.20 -0.17 18.19
N ILE A 7 4.97 0.84 18.58
CA ILE A 7 4.52 2.23 18.54
C ILE A 7 4.77 2.68 17.11
N GLU A 8 3.75 2.67 16.27
CA GLU A 8 3.84 3.23 14.92
C GLU A 8 3.88 4.76 15.04
N SER A 9 5.04 5.34 14.75
CA SER A 9 5.21 6.79 14.66
C SER A 9 5.23 7.23 13.20
N VAL A 10 4.65 8.39 12.92
CA VAL A 10 4.84 9.09 11.63
C VAL A 10 5.80 10.25 11.82
N THR A 11 6.80 10.33 10.95
CA THR A 11 7.66 11.50 10.85
C THR A 11 6.97 12.56 10.00
N LEU A 12 6.69 13.70 10.60
CA LEU A 12 6.15 14.87 9.93
C LEU A 12 7.30 15.83 9.61
N THR A 13 7.37 16.27 8.35
CA THR A 13 8.26 17.36 7.94
C THR A 13 7.42 18.57 7.57
N ILE A 14 7.62 19.66 8.29
CA ILE A 14 6.97 20.94 8.05
C ILE A 14 8.00 21.86 7.42
N THR A 15 7.67 22.43 6.27
CA THR A 15 8.52 23.38 5.56
C THR A 15 8.06 24.81 5.83
N GLY A 16 9.02 25.74 5.95
CA GLY A 16 8.76 27.13 6.35
C GLY A 16 10.05 27.86 6.72
N SER A 17 9.97 29.10 7.18
CA SER A 17 11.16 29.83 7.65
C SER A 17 11.29 29.71 9.17
N PHE A 18 12.32 29.01 9.62
CA PHE A 18 12.60 28.67 11.02
C PHE A 18 13.98 29.15 11.48
N GLU A 19 14.54 30.18 10.83
CA GLU A 19 15.83 30.75 11.20
C GLU A 19 15.87 31.17 12.68
N GLY A 20 16.87 30.68 13.42
CA GLY A 20 17.06 30.99 14.84
C GLY A 20 16.08 30.32 15.81
N VAL A 21 15.20 29.44 15.33
CA VAL A 21 14.26 28.69 16.18
C VAL A 21 14.98 27.52 16.86
N GLN A 22 14.90 27.43 18.20
CA GLN A 22 15.47 26.33 18.97
C GLN A 22 14.43 25.22 19.21
N ALA A 23 14.83 23.95 19.13
CA ALA A 23 13.92 22.81 19.23
C ALA A 23 13.04 22.80 20.50
N HIS A 24 13.60 23.16 21.66
CA HIS A 24 12.88 23.14 22.95
C HIS A 24 11.83 24.26 23.11
N LEU A 25 11.83 25.23 22.19
CA LEU A 25 10.92 26.37 22.13
C LEU A 25 9.71 26.10 21.22
N VAL A 26 9.71 24.96 20.51
CA VAL A 26 8.64 24.58 19.58
C VAL A 26 7.77 23.49 20.19
N THR A 27 6.46 23.64 20.13
CA THR A 27 5.51 22.59 20.53
C THR A 27 4.49 22.39 19.42
N ILE A 28 4.57 21.24 18.75
CA ILE A 28 3.65 20.89 17.67
C ILE A 28 2.56 19.99 18.25
N LEU A 29 1.31 20.44 18.16
CA LEU A 29 0.15 19.70 18.64
C LEU A 29 -0.69 19.25 17.46
N VAL A 30 -1.04 17.97 17.43
CA VAL A 30 -2.06 17.48 16.50
C VAL A 30 -3.34 17.29 17.29
N THR A 31 -4.29 18.20 17.05
CA THR A 31 -5.56 18.27 17.78
C THR A 31 -6.60 17.44 17.05
N PHE A 32 -7.15 16.41 17.69
CA PHE A 32 -8.20 15.57 17.11
C PHE A 32 -9.55 15.92 17.74
N PRO A 33 -10.52 16.50 16.99
CA PRO A 33 -11.78 17.01 17.54
C PRO A 33 -12.70 15.95 18.18
N LEU A 34 -12.46 14.66 17.98
CA LEU A 34 -13.35 13.58 18.41
C LEU A 34 -12.78 12.67 19.50
N SER A 35 -11.58 12.95 20.00
CA SER A 35 -10.93 12.12 21.01
C SER A 35 -11.02 12.83 22.37
N ASN A 36 -11.79 12.29 23.32
CA ASN A 36 -11.64 12.59 24.75
C ASN A 36 -10.27 12.10 25.31
N GLN A 37 -9.33 11.79 24.44
CA GLN A 37 -8.00 11.27 24.69
C GLN A 37 -7.01 12.24 24.07
N HIS A 38 -6.32 12.95 24.96
CA HIS A 38 -5.10 13.75 24.84
C HIS A 38 -4.64 14.14 23.43
N ASP A 39 -4.50 15.44 23.20
CA ASP A 39 -3.74 15.99 22.07
C ASP A 39 -2.42 15.21 21.88
N PHE A 40 -2.16 14.78 20.66
CA PHE A 40 -0.93 14.03 20.38
C PHE A 40 0.19 15.04 20.15
N VAL A 41 1.20 14.97 21.02
CA VAL A 41 2.37 15.83 20.96
C VAL A 41 3.34 15.27 19.92
N CYS A 42 3.67 16.07 18.90
CA CYS A 42 4.75 15.71 17.99
C CYS A 42 6.08 16.11 18.62
N THR A 43 6.98 15.14 18.83
CA THR A 43 8.28 15.39 19.44
C THR A 43 9.27 15.85 18.38
N ILE A 44 9.84 17.06 18.51
CA ILE A 44 10.81 17.58 17.53
C ILE A 44 12.06 16.70 17.51
N GLU A 45 12.43 16.22 16.32
CA GLU A 45 13.66 15.47 16.09
C GLU A 45 14.76 16.38 15.55
N HIS A 46 14.43 17.21 14.55
CA HIS A 46 15.39 18.06 13.86
C HIS A 46 14.80 19.43 13.52
N THR A 47 15.62 20.47 13.65
CA THR A 47 15.30 21.83 13.23
C THR A 47 16.35 22.33 12.25
N GLN A 48 15.91 22.78 11.08
CA GLN A 48 16.73 23.41 10.04
C GLN A 48 16.15 24.80 9.75
N ASN A 49 16.90 25.62 8.99
CA ASN A 49 16.41 26.95 8.61
C ASN A 49 15.09 26.91 7.85
N ASP A 50 14.90 25.87 7.02
CA ASP A 50 13.75 25.78 6.11
C ASP A 50 12.76 24.66 6.47
N SER A 51 13.06 23.87 7.50
CA SER A 51 12.20 22.74 7.89
C SER A 51 12.30 22.35 9.36
N LEU A 52 11.20 21.80 9.87
CA LEU A 52 11.12 21.13 11.16
C LEU A 52 10.67 19.69 10.93
N THR A 53 11.37 18.74 11.53
CA THR A 53 11.01 17.32 11.51
C THR A 53 10.60 16.90 12.91
N CYS A 54 9.45 16.26 13.03
CA CYS A 54 8.95 15.79 14.31
C CYS A 54 8.34 14.39 14.20
N ASN A 55 8.39 13.67 15.31
CA ASN A 55 7.86 12.32 15.45
C ASN A 55 6.48 12.37 16.13
N LEU A 56 5.44 11.96 15.41
CA LEU A 56 4.08 11.87 15.93
C LEU A 56 3.74 10.42 16.28
N ILE A 57 3.41 10.18 17.55
CA ILE A 57 2.88 8.90 18.00
C ILE A 57 1.43 8.77 17.51
N ILE A 58 1.14 7.73 16.73
CA ILE A 58 -0.18 7.54 16.13
C ILE A 58 -1.11 6.77 17.08
N PRO A 59 -2.39 7.18 17.23
CA PRO A 59 -3.38 6.35 17.89
C PRO A 59 -3.63 5.05 17.13
N LYS A 60 -3.93 3.98 17.87
CA LYS A 60 -4.28 2.66 17.31
C LYS A 60 -5.63 2.61 16.57
N GLN A 61 -6.32 3.74 16.43
CA GLN A 61 -7.63 3.83 15.82
C GLN A 61 -7.64 4.93 14.76
N PRO A 62 -8.42 4.78 13.68
CA PRO A 62 -8.66 5.84 12.71
C PRO A 62 -9.16 7.11 13.39
N VAL A 63 -8.50 8.23 13.12
CA VAL A 63 -8.86 9.54 13.64
C VAL A 63 -8.65 10.60 12.57
N GLN A 64 -9.47 11.64 12.63
CA GLN A 64 -9.34 12.82 11.79
C GLN A 64 -9.09 14.02 12.69
N GLY A 65 -8.04 14.80 12.40
CA GLY A 65 -7.57 15.92 13.21
C GLY A 65 -7.15 17.12 12.39
N ILE A 66 -6.82 18.19 13.09
CA ILE A 66 -6.21 19.40 12.52
C ILE A 66 -4.80 19.52 13.11
N ILE A 67 -3.82 19.76 12.25
CA ILE A 67 -2.46 20.04 12.71
C ILE A 67 -2.41 21.50 13.18
N SER A 68 -1.97 21.70 14.42
CA SER A 68 -1.83 23.02 15.05
C SER A 68 -0.38 23.21 15.51
N ILE A 69 0.35 24.13 14.89
CA ILE A 69 1.73 24.40 15.28
C ILE A 69 1.75 25.57 16.25
N ASN A 70 2.30 25.36 17.45
CA ASN A 70 2.51 26.41 18.44
C ASN A 70 4.01 26.64 18.65
N ILE A 71 4.47 27.85 18.42
CA ILE A 71 5.87 28.25 18.63
C ILE A 71 5.91 29.22 19.80
N LYS A 72 6.72 28.90 20.82
CA LYS A 72 6.94 29.75 22.00
C LYS A 72 8.35 30.33 21.91
N SER A 73 8.51 31.62 21.65
CA SER A 73 9.82 32.25 21.67
C SER A 73 10.03 33.02 22.97
N TYR A 74 11.15 32.78 23.64
CA TYR A 74 11.55 33.51 24.84
C TYR A 74 12.48 34.66 24.46
N ARG A 75 12.17 35.87 24.95
CA ARG A 75 13.07 37.02 24.84
C ARG A 75 13.43 37.48 26.24
N GLU A 76 14.67 37.27 26.65
CA GLU A 76 15.22 37.94 27.85
C GLU A 76 15.28 39.43 27.57
N LEU A 77 14.37 40.20 28.16
CA LEU A 77 14.42 41.65 28.19
C LEU A 77 14.85 42.08 29.59
N SER A 78 15.75 43.05 29.67
CA SER A 78 16.32 43.60 30.91
C SER A 78 15.30 44.27 31.86
N MET A 79 14.00 44.20 31.57
CA MET A 79 12.89 44.74 32.38
C MET A 79 11.64 43.83 32.35
N GLY A 80 11.81 42.50 32.27
CA GLY A 80 10.74 41.51 32.44
C GLY A 80 10.52 40.65 31.22
N ASP A 81 10.30 39.35 31.47
CA ASP A 81 10.11 38.33 30.44
C ASP A 81 8.78 38.53 29.72
N THR A 82 8.81 38.63 28.40
CA THR A 82 7.61 38.59 27.57
C THR A 82 7.70 37.40 26.62
N ASP A 83 6.88 36.38 26.87
CA ASP A 83 6.71 35.25 25.96
C ASP A 83 6.03 35.70 24.67
N ILE A 84 6.63 35.41 23.52
CA ILE A 84 6.02 35.63 22.20
C ILE A 84 5.42 34.30 21.74
N PHE A 85 4.10 34.28 21.54
CA PHE A 85 3.37 33.10 21.06
C PHE A 85 2.94 33.30 19.60
N GLY A 86 3.33 32.35 18.74
CA GLY A 86 2.79 32.20 17.39
C GLY A 86 2.02 30.90 17.27
N SER A 87 0.79 30.94 16.74
CA SER A 87 -0.02 29.75 16.48
C SER A 87 -0.54 29.79 15.05
N VAL A 88 -0.36 28.69 14.32
CA VAL A 88 -0.93 28.50 12.99
C VAL A 88 -1.71 27.19 12.95
N ASN A 89 -2.92 27.28 12.42
CA ASN A 89 -3.80 26.14 12.21
C ASN A 89 -3.87 25.86 10.71
N PHE A 90 -3.62 24.62 10.32
CA PHE A 90 -3.81 24.20 8.94
C PHE A 90 -5.29 23.85 8.75
N PRO A 91 -6.01 24.48 7.81
CA PRO A 91 -7.44 24.23 7.64
C PRO A 91 -7.72 22.82 7.08
N GLU A 92 -6.73 22.21 6.43
CA GLU A 92 -6.81 20.85 5.93
C GLU A 92 -6.71 19.83 7.07
N LYS A 93 -7.59 18.84 7.03
CA LYS A 93 -7.65 17.81 8.06
C LYS A 93 -6.62 16.72 7.79
N PHE A 94 -5.83 16.39 8.80
CA PHE A 94 -4.95 15.23 8.80
C PHE A 94 -5.78 13.98 9.11
N ASN A 95 -5.71 12.97 8.22
CA ASN A 95 -6.49 11.75 8.32
C ASN A 95 -5.58 10.56 8.62
N ILE A 96 -5.80 9.94 9.77
CA ILE A 96 -5.24 8.63 10.08
C ILE A 96 -6.36 7.62 9.85
N TYR A 97 -6.17 6.68 8.96
CA TYR A 97 -7.16 5.68 8.60
C TYR A 97 -6.51 4.34 8.31
N ILE A 98 -7.30 3.27 8.37
CA ILE A 98 -6.87 1.95 7.95
C ILE A 98 -7.25 1.82 6.46
N PRO A 99 -6.28 1.75 5.54
CA PRO A 99 -6.59 1.69 4.12
C PRO A 99 -7.16 0.32 3.72
N LYS A 100 -7.93 0.31 2.63
CA LYS A 100 -8.46 -0.91 2.00
C LYS A 100 -7.87 -1.06 0.61
N ALA A 101 -7.11 -2.12 0.42
CA ALA A 101 -6.55 -2.45 -0.88
C ALA A 101 -7.64 -2.88 -1.87
N ILE A 102 -7.40 -2.64 -3.16
CA ILE A 102 -8.21 -3.19 -4.25
C ILE A 102 -7.32 -4.11 -5.08
N LEU A 103 -7.76 -5.36 -5.27
CA LEU A 103 -7.06 -6.34 -6.10
C LEU A 103 -7.70 -6.41 -7.49
N LYS A 104 -6.89 -6.33 -8.55
CA LYS A 104 -7.35 -6.51 -9.93
C LYS A 104 -6.46 -7.49 -10.70
N PRO A 105 -6.98 -8.67 -11.06
CA PRO A 105 -8.23 -9.27 -10.58
C PRO A 105 -8.12 -9.65 -9.09
N ASP A 106 -9.27 -9.85 -8.44
CA ASP A 106 -9.38 -10.39 -7.08
C ASP A 106 -9.49 -11.93 -7.07
N TYR A 107 -9.23 -12.58 -8.20
CA TYR A 107 -9.23 -14.03 -8.34
C TYR A 107 -8.28 -14.52 -9.43
N GLY A 108 -7.95 -15.81 -9.40
CA GLY A 108 -7.16 -16.47 -10.43
C GLY A 108 -7.08 -17.99 -10.26
N PRO A 109 -6.43 -18.70 -11.19
CA PRO A 109 -6.34 -20.16 -11.14
C PRO A 109 -5.50 -20.63 -9.95
N ALA A 110 -5.88 -21.77 -9.37
CA ALA A 110 -5.18 -22.40 -8.25
C ALA A 110 -3.72 -22.75 -8.55
N ILE A 111 -3.35 -22.95 -9.81
CA ILE A 111 -1.95 -23.18 -10.20
C ILE A 111 -1.05 -21.93 -10.02
N GLY A 112 -1.63 -20.76 -9.77
CA GLY A 112 -0.90 -19.51 -9.58
C GLY A 112 -0.59 -18.78 -10.89
N GLY A 113 0.32 -17.80 -10.83
CA GLY A 113 0.78 -17.05 -12.01
C GLY A 113 -0.12 -15.87 -12.43
N THR A 114 -1.14 -15.55 -11.65
CA THR A 114 -2.01 -14.38 -11.87
C THR A 114 -1.23 -13.12 -11.56
N LYS A 115 -1.25 -12.15 -12.49
CA LYS A 115 -0.72 -10.80 -12.25
C LYS A 115 -1.79 -9.97 -11.57
N ILE A 116 -1.56 -9.65 -10.32
CA ILE A 116 -2.50 -8.92 -9.47
C ILE A 116 -1.99 -7.49 -9.35
N GLN A 117 -2.79 -6.55 -9.82
CA GLN A 117 -2.59 -5.12 -9.57
C GLN A 117 -3.23 -4.77 -8.23
N ILE A 118 -2.43 -4.20 -7.33
CA ILE A 118 -2.85 -3.77 -6.00
C ILE A 118 -2.90 -2.25 -6.01
N GLU A 119 -4.10 -1.74 -5.77
CA GLU A 119 -4.42 -0.31 -5.82
C GLU A 119 -4.88 0.22 -4.47
N ASN A 120 -5.04 1.54 -4.39
CA ASN A 120 -5.54 2.26 -3.22
C ASN A 120 -4.63 2.15 -1.98
N LEU A 121 -3.32 2.06 -2.22
CA LEU A 121 -2.25 2.07 -1.23
C LEU A 121 -1.11 2.93 -1.77
N ASP A 122 -0.75 4.01 -1.08
CA ASP A 122 0.29 4.95 -1.52
C ASP A 122 1.70 4.34 -1.36
N PHE A 123 2.03 3.34 -2.18
CA PHE A 123 3.28 2.57 -2.07
C PHE A 123 4.54 3.41 -2.27
N ASN A 124 4.44 4.54 -2.99
CA ASN A 124 5.55 5.44 -3.27
C ASN A 124 6.10 6.16 -2.02
N LEU A 125 5.36 6.17 -0.91
CA LEU A 125 5.79 6.74 0.36
C LEU A 125 6.75 5.81 1.13
N TYR A 126 6.99 4.59 0.62
CA TYR A 126 7.68 3.55 1.36
C TYR A 126 8.87 2.97 0.59
N SER A 127 10.01 2.79 1.26
CA SER A 127 11.27 2.34 0.66
C SER A 127 11.40 0.83 0.49
N THR A 128 10.67 0.04 1.27
CA THR A 128 10.75 -1.43 1.21
C THR A 128 9.37 -2.02 1.46
N VAL A 129 8.82 -2.68 0.45
CA VAL A 129 7.49 -3.30 0.48
C VAL A 129 7.63 -4.78 0.13
N LYS A 130 6.98 -5.65 0.90
CA LYS A 130 6.77 -7.07 0.58
C LYS A 130 5.30 -7.40 0.66
N ILE A 131 4.80 -8.18 -0.29
CA ILE A 131 3.40 -8.53 -0.39
C ILE A 131 3.24 -10.04 -0.21
N TYR A 132 2.23 -10.42 0.56
CA TYR A 132 1.88 -11.80 0.84
C TYR A 132 0.40 -12.03 0.61
N LEU A 133 0.07 -13.21 0.11
CA LEU A 133 -1.26 -13.78 0.12
C LEU A 133 -1.24 -14.91 1.16
N ASP A 134 -1.91 -14.70 2.29
CA ASP A 134 -1.69 -15.40 3.55
C ASP A 134 -0.20 -15.48 3.92
N LYS A 135 0.40 -16.67 3.74
CA LYS A 135 1.80 -16.97 4.07
C LYS A 135 2.70 -17.03 2.84
N GLN A 136 2.13 -16.97 1.64
CA GLN A 136 2.86 -17.09 0.39
C GLN A 136 3.27 -15.71 -0.11
N GLU A 137 4.55 -15.54 -0.43
CA GLU A 137 5.04 -14.29 -0.99
C GLU A 137 4.51 -14.08 -2.42
N CYS A 138 3.85 -12.95 -2.65
CA CYS A 138 3.44 -12.50 -3.99
C CYS A 138 4.61 -11.72 -4.59
N GLN A 139 5.29 -12.29 -5.58
CA GLN A 139 6.50 -11.70 -6.13
C GLN A 139 6.16 -10.42 -6.90
N ILE A 140 6.72 -9.30 -6.48
CA ILE A 140 6.50 -8.02 -7.14
C ILE A 140 7.15 -8.03 -8.52
N SER A 141 6.33 -7.86 -9.56
CA SER A 141 6.77 -7.83 -10.95
C SER A 141 7.00 -6.40 -11.46
N LYS A 142 6.23 -5.43 -10.96
CA LYS A 142 6.31 -4.03 -11.40
C LYS A 142 5.82 -3.08 -10.31
N TYR A 143 6.49 -1.93 -10.18
CA TYR A 143 5.97 -0.74 -9.51
C TYR A 143 5.49 0.27 -10.56
N ASP A 144 4.25 0.75 -10.43
CA ASP A 144 3.74 1.84 -11.24
C ASP A 144 3.78 3.16 -10.45
N TYR A 145 4.88 3.89 -10.60
CA TYR A 145 5.11 5.17 -9.89
C TYR A 145 4.17 6.29 -10.35
N SER A 146 3.46 6.12 -11.47
CA SER A 146 2.51 7.13 -11.96
C SER A 146 1.16 7.03 -11.26
N THR A 147 0.75 5.82 -10.90
CA THR A 147 -0.52 5.53 -10.21
C THR A 147 -0.33 5.14 -8.75
N ASN A 148 0.92 5.02 -8.28
CA ASN A 148 1.31 4.48 -6.98
C ASN A 148 0.81 3.05 -6.74
N GLU A 149 0.76 2.23 -7.79
CA GLU A 149 0.24 0.86 -7.72
C GLU A 149 1.37 -0.17 -7.84
N VAL A 150 1.11 -1.38 -7.36
CA VAL A 150 2.06 -2.49 -7.44
C VAL A 150 1.42 -3.67 -8.16
N GLU A 151 2.15 -4.25 -9.12
CA GLU A 151 1.81 -5.55 -9.71
C GLU A 151 2.63 -6.63 -9.00
N CYS A 152 1.95 -7.69 -8.55
CA CYS A 152 2.60 -8.89 -8.02
C CYS A 152 2.04 -10.16 -8.67
N ILE A 153 2.79 -11.25 -8.59
CA ILE A 153 2.42 -12.55 -9.15
C ILE A 153 2.17 -13.54 -8.01
N ASN A 154 0.97 -14.12 -7.96
CA ASN A 154 0.63 -15.09 -6.92
C ASN A 154 1.28 -16.46 -7.17
N GLN A 155 1.57 -17.17 -6.09
CA GLN A 155 2.01 -18.56 -6.13
C GLN A 155 0.82 -19.51 -6.27
N ALA A 156 1.11 -20.81 -6.43
CA ALA A 156 0.11 -21.84 -6.45
C ALA A 156 -0.64 -21.93 -5.11
N CYS A 157 -1.96 -21.95 -5.19
CA CYS A 157 -2.86 -22.14 -4.06
C CYS A 157 -2.87 -23.62 -3.61
N MET A 158 -3.31 -23.86 -2.38
CA MET A 158 -3.50 -25.22 -1.86
C MET A 158 -4.70 -25.92 -2.50
N ASN A 159 -5.76 -25.17 -2.83
CA ASN A 159 -6.96 -25.70 -3.49
C ASN A 159 -7.70 -24.64 -4.32
N ASP A 160 -8.72 -25.08 -5.05
CA ASP A 160 -9.49 -24.29 -6.02
C ASP A 160 -10.61 -23.44 -5.44
N LYS A 161 -10.71 -23.35 -4.10
CA LYS A 161 -11.71 -22.56 -3.37
C LYS A 161 -11.11 -21.71 -2.26
N GLU A 162 -9.78 -21.65 -2.20
CA GLU A 162 -9.05 -20.95 -1.17
C GLU A 162 -9.25 -19.43 -1.25
N ARG A 163 -9.36 -18.80 -0.07
CA ARG A 163 -9.43 -17.35 0.09
C ARG A 163 -8.19 -16.90 0.83
N LEU A 164 -7.29 -16.24 0.12
CA LEU A 164 -6.01 -15.80 0.66
C LEU A 164 -6.11 -14.34 1.11
N GLU A 165 -5.82 -14.05 2.38
CA GLU A 165 -5.82 -12.68 2.91
C GLU A 165 -4.58 -11.91 2.43
N LEU A 166 -4.78 -10.69 1.92
CA LEU A 166 -3.68 -9.81 1.57
C LEU A 166 -2.98 -9.31 2.84
N ASN A 167 -1.67 -9.53 2.91
CA ASN A 167 -0.82 -9.01 3.96
C ASN A 167 0.35 -8.24 3.33
N ILE A 168 0.68 -7.07 3.86
CA ILE A 168 1.75 -6.23 3.32
C ILE A 168 2.70 -5.88 4.45
N GLN A 169 4.00 -6.08 4.20
CA GLN A 169 5.06 -5.62 5.08
C GLN A 169 5.73 -4.39 4.49
N VAL A 170 5.86 -3.36 5.31
CA VAL A 170 6.60 -2.14 5.00
C VAL A 170 7.77 -2.03 5.97
N ASN A 171 9.00 -1.91 5.47
CA ASN A 171 10.21 -1.83 6.30
C ASN A 171 10.26 -2.94 7.40
N ASN A 172 9.89 -4.17 7.03
CA ASN A 172 9.79 -5.34 7.91
C ASN A 172 8.71 -5.28 9.01
N HIS A 173 7.81 -4.31 8.98
CA HIS A 173 6.65 -4.20 9.87
C HIS A 173 5.37 -4.52 9.10
N GLN A 174 4.42 -5.19 9.75
CA GLN A 174 3.11 -5.48 9.14
C GLN A 174 2.30 -4.19 9.02
N TRP A 175 1.79 -3.91 7.82
CA TRP A 175 0.94 -2.75 7.58
C TRP A 175 -0.50 -3.08 7.94
N GLN A 176 -1.12 -2.25 8.80
CA GLN A 176 -2.53 -2.41 9.13
C GLN A 176 -3.43 -2.05 7.95
N LEU A 177 -4.22 -3.02 7.50
CA LEU A 177 -5.09 -2.93 6.33
C LEU A 177 -6.48 -3.47 6.67
N GLU A 178 -7.50 -2.98 5.97
CA GLU A 178 -8.78 -3.66 5.93
C GLU A 178 -8.62 -5.01 5.22
N LYS A 179 -9.31 -6.02 5.76
CA LYS A 179 -9.29 -7.39 5.24
C LYS A 179 -9.71 -7.41 3.77
N THR A 180 -8.76 -7.82 2.94
CA THR A 180 -8.89 -7.93 1.49
C THR A 180 -8.45 -9.33 1.09
N TYR A 181 -9.16 -9.97 0.16
CA TYR A 181 -8.95 -11.38 -0.15
C TYR A 181 -8.76 -11.60 -1.65
N PHE A 182 -7.83 -12.49 -1.99
CA PHE A 182 -7.71 -13.07 -3.32
C PHE A 182 -8.37 -14.45 -3.34
N GLN A 183 -9.20 -14.71 -4.35
CA GLN A 183 -9.93 -15.98 -4.49
C GLN A 183 -9.22 -16.90 -5.49
N CYS A 184 -8.71 -18.02 -5.00
CA CYS A 184 -8.27 -19.11 -5.86
C CYS A 184 -9.50 -19.80 -6.46
N ARG A 185 -9.44 -20.07 -7.76
CA ARG A 185 -10.49 -20.74 -8.55
C ARG A 185 -9.92 -21.97 -9.26
N ALA A 186 -10.81 -22.83 -9.74
CA ALA A 186 -10.42 -24.01 -10.50
C ALA A 186 -9.62 -23.65 -11.75
N ASN A 187 -8.58 -24.46 -12.02
CA ASN A 187 -7.74 -24.29 -13.19
C ASN A 187 -8.58 -24.42 -14.48
N PRO A 188 -8.20 -23.70 -15.55
CA PRO A 188 -8.85 -23.82 -16.85
C PRO A 188 -8.64 -25.22 -17.43
N ILE A 189 -9.69 -25.77 -18.05
CA ILE A 189 -9.63 -27.07 -18.73
C ILE A 189 -10.10 -26.87 -20.16
N ILE A 190 -9.29 -27.29 -21.13
CA ILE A 190 -9.65 -27.27 -22.55
C ILE A 190 -10.22 -28.64 -22.91
N PHE A 191 -11.39 -28.66 -23.54
CA PHE A 191 -12.05 -29.89 -24.01
C PHE A 191 -11.80 -30.15 -25.48
N ASP A 192 -12.05 -29.13 -26.31
CA ASP A 192 -11.94 -29.27 -27.75
C ASP A 192 -11.63 -27.92 -28.41
N TRP A 193 -11.25 -27.98 -29.69
CA TRP A 193 -11.05 -26.81 -30.52
C TRP A 193 -11.39 -27.10 -31.98
N TYR A 194 -11.91 -26.10 -32.68
CA TYR A 194 -12.29 -26.21 -34.08
C TYR A 194 -11.95 -24.91 -34.84
N PRO A 195 -11.44 -24.99 -36.09
CA PRO A 195 -11.10 -26.21 -36.84
C PRO A 195 -9.81 -26.92 -36.38
N LYS A 196 -9.65 -28.20 -36.76
CA LYS A 196 -8.46 -29.03 -36.47
C LYS A 196 -7.30 -28.87 -37.46
N LYS A 197 -7.42 -27.95 -38.40
CA LYS A 197 -6.42 -27.65 -39.43
C LYS A 197 -6.29 -26.14 -39.55
N SER A 198 -5.13 -25.67 -40.00
CA SER A 198 -4.88 -24.26 -40.30
C SER A 198 -4.03 -24.10 -41.56
N ILE A 199 -3.95 -22.87 -42.05
CA ILE A 199 -3.06 -22.48 -43.15
C ILE A 199 -1.75 -21.92 -42.56
N ILE A 200 -0.65 -22.08 -43.29
CA ILE A 200 0.70 -21.67 -42.83
C ILE A 200 0.76 -20.17 -42.51
N SER A 201 0.02 -19.35 -43.25
CA SER A 201 -0.07 -17.91 -43.01
C SER A 201 -0.79 -17.53 -41.71
N GLY A 202 -1.45 -18.47 -41.02
CA GLY A 202 -2.23 -18.20 -39.82
C GLY A 202 -3.46 -17.33 -40.09
N GLY A 203 -3.91 -16.60 -39.06
CA GLY A 203 -5.03 -15.65 -39.14
C GLY A 203 -6.43 -16.27 -39.09
N MET A 204 -6.55 -17.60 -39.09
CA MET A 204 -7.84 -18.27 -38.99
C MET A 204 -8.37 -18.25 -37.56
N LYS A 205 -9.66 -17.97 -37.41
CA LYS A 205 -10.36 -18.00 -36.13
C LYS A 205 -10.49 -19.45 -35.63
N LEU A 206 -10.00 -19.70 -34.42
CA LEU A 206 -10.17 -20.95 -33.70
C LEU A 206 -11.21 -20.76 -32.60
N ILE A 207 -12.15 -21.70 -32.52
CA ILE A 207 -13.16 -21.80 -31.47
C ILE A 207 -12.68 -22.85 -30.50
N VAL A 208 -12.60 -22.51 -29.23
CA VAL A 208 -12.09 -23.39 -28.17
C VAL A 208 -13.16 -23.54 -27.12
N SER A 209 -13.43 -24.78 -26.73
CA SER A 209 -14.39 -25.12 -25.69
C SER A 209 -13.66 -25.69 -24.47
N GLY A 210 -14.21 -25.42 -23.29
CA GLY A 210 -13.56 -25.74 -22.03
C GLY A 210 -14.36 -25.28 -20.83
N GLN A 211 -13.73 -25.34 -19.66
CA GLN A 211 -14.24 -24.84 -18.38
C GLN A 211 -13.24 -23.89 -17.74
N ASN A 212 -13.75 -22.94 -16.95
CA ASN A 212 -12.98 -21.95 -16.19
C ASN A 212 -12.00 -21.13 -17.07
N LEU A 213 -12.30 -20.92 -18.35
CA LEU A 213 -11.40 -20.21 -19.25
C LEU A 213 -11.31 -18.70 -18.92
N ASP A 214 -12.26 -18.19 -18.13
CA ASP A 214 -12.36 -16.81 -17.66
C ASP A 214 -11.38 -16.47 -16.53
N VAL A 215 -10.77 -17.48 -15.89
CA VAL A 215 -9.80 -17.25 -14.78
C VAL A 215 -8.44 -16.75 -15.28
N VAL A 216 -8.18 -16.84 -16.58
CA VAL A 216 -6.92 -16.46 -17.21
C VAL A 216 -7.02 -15.06 -17.79
N GLN A 217 -6.09 -14.18 -17.42
CA GLN A 217 -6.11 -12.78 -17.86
C GLN A 217 -5.78 -12.62 -19.36
N LYS A 218 -4.81 -13.39 -19.86
CA LYS A 218 -4.31 -13.29 -21.24
C LYS A 218 -4.00 -14.68 -21.82
N PRO A 219 -5.03 -15.48 -22.18
CA PRO A 219 -4.80 -16.79 -22.75
C PRO A 219 -4.11 -16.67 -24.11
N MET A 220 -3.13 -17.52 -24.38
CA MET A 220 -2.39 -17.57 -25.64
C MET A 220 -2.41 -18.98 -26.22
N MET A 221 -2.41 -19.08 -27.55
CA MET A 221 -2.21 -20.35 -28.23
C MET A 221 -0.76 -20.46 -28.69
N LYS A 222 -0.12 -21.58 -28.39
CA LYS A 222 1.22 -21.92 -28.88
C LYS A 222 1.13 -23.13 -29.80
N PHE A 223 1.71 -23.00 -30.98
CA PHE A 223 1.82 -24.09 -31.96
C PHE A 223 3.29 -24.50 -32.09
N ILE A 224 3.57 -25.80 -31.96
CA ILE A 224 4.93 -26.34 -32.08
C ILE A 224 5.01 -27.18 -33.35
N SER A 225 5.61 -26.61 -34.41
CA SER A 225 5.67 -27.22 -35.75
C SER A 225 6.37 -28.56 -35.79
N ASN A 226 7.39 -28.76 -34.95
CA ASN A 226 8.22 -29.96 -34.97
C ASN A 226 7.54 -31.18 -34.31
N SER A 227 6.45 -30.97 -33.57
CA SER A 227 5.69 -32.03 -32.90
C SER A 227 4.21 -32.10 -33.32
N SER A 228 3.72 -31.16 -34.15
CA SER A 228 2.29 -31.00 -34.47
C SER A 228 1.39 -30.84 -33.23
N ILE A 229 1.95 -30.32 -32.14
CA ILE A 229 1.23 -30.13 -30.87
C ILE A 229 0.68 -28.69 -30.83
N PHE A 230 -0.59 -28.57 -30.45
CA PHE A 230 -1.22 -27.30 -30.09
C PHE A 230 -1.33 -27.24 -28.56
N GLU A 231 -0.66 -26.27 -27.95
CA GLU A 231 -0.73 -25.99 -26.51
C GLU A 231 -1.52 -24.71 -26.28
N PHE A 232 -2.51 -24.77 -25.41
CA PHE A 232 -3.10 -23.57 -24.81
C PHE A 232 -2.24 -23.17 -23.62
N ILE A 233 -1.63 -22.00 -23.71
CA ILE A 233 -0.96 -21.38 -22.58
C ILE A 233 -2.02 -20.56 -21.86
N THR A 234 -2.42 -21.09 -20.72
CA THR A 234 -3.29 -20.45 -19.74
C THR A 234 -2.47 -19.89 -18.61
#